data_AF-A0A954PMC4-F1
#
_entry.id   AF-A0A954PMC4-F1
#
_cell.length_a   1.000
_cell.length_b   1.000
_cell.length_c   1.000
_cell.angle_alpha   90.00
_cell.angle_beta   90.00
_cell.angle_gamma   90.00
#
_symmetry.space_group_name_H-M   'P 1'
#
loop_
_entity.id
_entity.type
_entity.pdbx_description
1 polymer ?
#
loop_
_entity_poly.entity_id
_entity_poly.type
_entity_poly.pdbx_seq_one_letter_code
_entity_poly.pdbx_strand_id
1 'polypeptide(L)'
;KRYSHIIDPRSGWPAQTMMSATVLCPSGAVADALATAMFVLGPEASREFCCQHPTLAAILIYAKPGAGSFTIETINTSDDMWQPARA
;
A
#
# COMPACT_ATOMS: atom_id res chain seq x y z
N LYS A 1 2.55 -14.08 -17.35
CA LYS A 1 2.81 -13.62 -15.96
C LYS A 1 3.56 -12.29 -16.03
N ARG A 2 3.16 -11.29 -15.24
CA ARG A 2 3.88 -10.01 -15.12
C ARG A 2 4.67 -10.04 -13.82
N TYR A 3 5.97 -9.76 -13.88
CA TYR A 3 6.83 -9.70 -12.71
C TYR A 3 7.01 -8.24 -12.29
N SER A 4 6.81 -7.95 -11.01
CA SER A 4 7.09 -6.63 -10.45
C SER A 4 8.59 -6.36 -10.45
N HIS A 5 8.97 -5.08 -10.52
CA HIS A 5 10.34 -4.63 -10.30
C HIS A 5 10.67 -4.46 -8.81
N ILE A 6 9.64 -4.52 -7.95
CA ILE A 6 9.80 -4.53 -6.49
C ILE A 6 10.06 -5.97 -6.05
N ILE A 7 11.23 -6.19 -5.46
CA ILE A 7 11.70 -7.51 -5.02
C ILE A 7 11.45 -7.67 -3.52
N ASP A 8 10.93 -8.83 -3.14
CA ASP A 8 10.88 -9.21 -1.72
C ASP A 8 12.27 -9.71 -1.29
N PRO A 9 12.97 -8.97 -0.41
CA PRO A 9 14.34 -9.31 -0.01
C PRO A 9 14.43 -10.62 0.76
N ARG A 10 13.33 -11.12 1.34
CA ARG A 10 13.31 -12.40 2.07
C ARG A 10 13.39 -13.60 1.14
N SER A 11 12.86 -13.46 -0.07
CA SER A 11 12.78 -14.55 -1.05
C SER A 11 13.68 -14.36 -2.27
N GLY A 12 14.09 -13.11 -2.56
CA GLY A 12 14.77 -12.75 -3.80
C GLY A 12 13.85 -12.72 -5.03
N TRP A 13 12.54 -12.91 -4.85
CA TRP A 13 11.56 -12.93 -5.94
C TRP A 13 10.69 -11.66 -5.95
N PRO A 14 10.10 -11.30 -7.11
CA PRO A 14 9.16 -10.19 -7.21
C PRO A 14 8.00 -10.30 -6.20
N ALA A 15 7.71 -9.22 -5.48
CA ALA A 15 6.59 -9.16 -4.55
C ALA A 15 5.25 -9.29 -5.29
N GLN A 16 4.30 -10.04 -4.70
CA GLN A 16 2.98 -10.35 -5.29
C GLN A 16 1.81 -10.00 -4.34
N THR A 17 2.13 -9.35 -3.22
CA THR A 17 1.22 -9.04 -2.11
C THR A 17 0.31 -7.83 -2.37
N MET A 18 0.70 -6.95 -3.30
CA MET A 18 0.05 -5.66 -3.52
C MET A 18 -0.03 -5.34 -5.02
N MET A 19 -1.04 -4.57 -5.43
CA MET A 19 -1.14 -3.97 -6.77
C MET A 19 -0.62 -2.54 -6.78
N SER A 20 -0.91 -1.77 -5.73
CA SER A 20 -0.40 -0.42 -5.51
C SER A 20 -0.34 -0.09 -4.03
N ALA A 21 0.65 0.67 -3.61
CA ALA A 21 0.73 1.28 -2.29
C ALA A 21 1.09 2.75 -2.45
N THR A 22 0.24 3.62 -1.91
CA THR A 22 0.45 5.08 -1.92
C THR A 22 0.57 5.54 -0.48
N VAL A 23 1.61 6.30 -0.16
CA VAL A 23 1.87 6.81 1.19
C VAL A 23 1.84 8.34 1.16
N LEU A 24 1.12 8.94 2.10
CA LEU A 24 1.07 10.37 2.33
C LEU A 24 1.83 10.68 3.61
N CYS A 25 2.89 11.47 3.49
CA CYS A 25 3.61 12.04 4.62
C CYS A 25 4.34 13.33 4.18
N PRO A 26 4.80 14.17 5.13
CA PRO A 26 5.44 15.44 4.79
C PRO A 26 6.76 15.32 4.00
N SER A 27 7.42 14.17 4.07
CA SER A 27 8.71 13.93 3.41
C SER A 27 8.56 12.98 2.24
N GLY A 28 8.81 13.46 1.02
CA GLY A 28 8.74 12.63 -0.19
C GLY A 28 9.68 11.41 -0.13
N ALA A 29 10.87 11.57 0.45
CA ALA A 29 11.81 10.46 0.62
C ALA A 29 11.28 9.37 1.56
N VAL A 30 10.62 9.77 2.65
CA VAL A 30 9.99 8.83 3.59
C VAL A 30 8.79 8.16 2.93
N ALA A 31 7.97 8.91 2.17
CA ALA A 31 6.83 8.37 1.44
C ALA A 31 7.26 7.29 0.43
N ASP A 32 8.30 7.56 -0.35
CA ASP A 32 8.82 6.64 -1.37
C ASP A 32 9.38 5.34 -0.75
N ALA A 33 10.17 5.47 0.32
CA ALA A 33 10.70 4.34 1.05
C ALA A 33 9.58 3.47 1.66
N LEU A 34 8.59 4.11 2.29
CA LEU A 34 7.47 3.41 2.90
C LEU A 34 6.53 2.78 1.88
N ALA A 35 6.28 3.41 0.74
CA ALA A 35 5.45 2.84 -0.33
C ALA A 35 6.06 1.52 -0.83
N THR A 36 7.37 1.49 -1.04
CA THR A 36 8.10 0.26 -1.40
C THR A 36 8.02 -0.79 -0.30
N ALA A 37 8.25 -0.40 0.96
CA ALA A 37 8.17 -1.31 2.10
C ALA A 37 6.76 -1.92 2.26
N MET A 38 5.71 -1.10 2.22
CA MET A 38 4.31 -1.52 2.33
C MET A 38 3.89 -2.43 1.17
N PHE A 39 4.38 -2.15 -0.04
CA PHE A 39 4.15 -3.03 -1.19
C PHE A 39 4.65 -4.46 -0.92
N VAL A 40 5.85 -4.59 -0.33
CA VAL A 40 6.46 -5.88 0.02
C VAL A 40 5.78 -6.53 1.25
N LEU A 41 5.42 -5.73 2.25
CA LEU A 41 4.83 -6.21 3.50
C LEU A 41 3.42 -6.77 3.30
N GLY A 42 2.65 -6.20 2.37
CA GLY A 42 1.25 -6.58 2.16
C GLY A 42 0.27 -5.79 3.05
N PRO A 43 -1.04 -5.97 2.85
CA PRO A 43 -2.06 -5.10 3.42
C PRO A 43 -2.15 -5.14 4.94
N GLU A 44 -2.14 -6.31 5.57
CA GLU A 44 -2.27 -6.44 7.03
C GLU A 44 -1.11 -5.76 7.78
N ALA A 45 0.13 -6.07 7.42
CA ALA A 45 1.31 -5.50 8.08
C ALA A 45 1.44 -3.98 7.81
N SER A 46 1.06 -3.52 6.62
CA SER A 46 1.04 -2.10 6.28
C SER A 46 0.01 -1.33 7.11
N ARG A 47 -1.17 -1.92 7.33
CA ARG A 47 -2.20 -1.38 8.21
C ARG A 47 -1.70 -1.25 9.64
N GLU A 48 -1.12 -2.32 10.18
CA GLU A 48 -0.58 -2.32 11.55
C GLU A 48 0.50 -1.24 11.73
N PHE A 49 1.41 -1.11 10.76
CA PHE A 49 2.42 -0.06 10.76
C PHE A 49 1.80 1.35 10.77
N CYS A 50 0.78 1.60 9.94
CA CYS A 50 0.09 2.89 9.91
C CYS A 50 -0.67 3.17 11.21
N CYS A 51 -1.28 2.17 11.84
CA CYS A 51 -1.95 2.33 13.14
C CYS A 51 -0.97 2.75 14.24
N GLN A 52 0.29 2.32 14.17
CA GLN A 52 1.36 2.72 15.10
C GLN A 52 1.94 4.10 14.78
N HIS A 53 1.66 4.64 13.58
CA HIS A 53 2.19 5.92 13.10
C HIS A 53 1.06 6.82 12.56
N PRO A 54 0.24 7.44 13.44
CA PRO A 54 -0.97 8.18 13.04
C PRO A 54 -0.73 9.38 12.12
N THR A 55 0.52 9.88 12.07
CA THR A 55 0.92 10.98 11.18
C THR A 55 1.12 10.55 9.72
N LEU A 56 1.10 9.25 9.46
CA LEU A 56 1.20 8.67 8.11
C LEU A 56 -0.19 8.26 7.65
N ALA A 57 -0.52 8.54 6.39
CA ALA A 57 -1.72 7.99 5.76
C ALA A 57 -1.32 7.12 4.56
N ALA A 58 -2.16 6.16 4.23
CA ALA A 58 -1.90 5.25 3.12
C ALA A 58 -3.17 4.89 2.35
N ILE A 59 -3.00 4.66 1.04
CA ILE A 59 -4.01 4.06 0.17
C ILE A 59 -3.40 2.79 -0.41
N LEU A 60 -4.00 1.65 -0.09
CA LEU A 60 -3.53 0.32 -0.50
C LEU A 60 -4.52 -0.29 -1.50
N ILE A 61 -3.99 -0.87 -2.57
CA ILE A 61 -4.79 -1.59 -3.57
C ILE A 61 -4.22 -2.99 -3.73
N TYR A 62 -5.05 -4.01 -3.48
CA TYR A 62 -4.63 -5.42 -3.55
C TYR A 62 -5.76 -6.33 -4.03
N ALA A 63 -5.40 -7.48 -4.60
CA ALA A 63 -6.35 -8.47 -5.09
C ALA A 63 -7.11 -9.13 -3.93
N LYS A 64 -8.42 -9.36 -4.09
CA LYS A 64 -9.13 -10.35 -3.28
C LYS A 64 -8.87 -11.75 -3.82
N PRO A 65 -8.46 -12.72 -2.98
CA PRO A 65 -8.35 -14.11 -3.40
C PRO A 65 -9.65 -14.62 -4.02
N GLY A 66 -9.58 -15.23 -5.20
CA GLY A 66 -10.68 -15.97 -5.83
C GLY A 66 -11.79 -15.14 -6.50
N ALA A 67 -11.79 -13.80 -6.40
CA ALA A 67 -12.94 -12.99 -6.79
C ALA A 67 -12.75 -12.09 -8.03
N GLY A 68 -11.59 -12.11 -8.68
CA GLY A 68 -11.30 -11.24 -9.85
C GLY A 68 -11.44 -9.73 -9.55
N SER A 69 -11.53 -9.36 -8.27
CA SER A 69 -11.78 -8.02 -7.77
C SER A 69 -10.61 -7.55 -6.92
N PHE A 70 -10.52 -6.24 -6.74
CA PHE A 70 -9.50 -5.60 -5.89
C PHE A 70 -10.19 -4.90 -4.71
N THR A 71 -9.43 -4.72 -3.63
CA THR A 71 -9.80 -3.90 -2.49
C THR A 71 -9.04 -2.59 -2.57
N ILE A 72 -9.74 -1.48 -2.34
CA ILE A 72 -9.12 -0.20 -2.02
C ILE A 72 -9.28 -0.01 -0.53
N GLU A 73 -8.17 0.15 0.17
CA GLU A 73 -8.16 0.40 1.59
C GLU A 73 -7.47 1.74 1.86
N THR A 74 -8.13 2.62 2.60
CA THR A 74 -7.54 3.88 3.05
C THR A 74 -7.32 3.85 4.56
N ILE A 75 -6.14 4.27 5.00
CA ILE A 75 -5.71 4.21 6.40
C ILE A 75 -5.26 5.61 6.82
N ASN A 76 -5.73 6.08 7.98
CA ASN A 76 -5.47 7.42 8.52
C ASN A 76 -5.79 8.56 7.52
N THR A 77 -6.65 8.29 6.52
CA THR A 77 -7.16 9.30 5.60
C THR A 77 -8.42 9.92 6.19
N SER A 78 -8.49 11.23 6.23
CA SER A 78 -9.74 11.96 6.51
C SER A 78 -10.47 12.28 5.19
N ASP A 79 -11.79 12.46 5.26
CA ASP A 79 -12.66 12.70 4.08
C ASP A 79 -12.33 13.99 3.31
N ASP A 80 -11.57 14.90 3.92
CA ASP A 80 -11.03 16.12 3.33
C ASP A 80 -9.68 15.91 2.63
N MET A 81 -8.94 14.84 2.94
CA MET A 81 -7.65 14.54 2.29
C MET A 81 -7.80 13.83 0.95
N TRP A 82 -8.80 12.97 0.80
CA TRP A 82 -9.00 12.21 -0.43
C TRP A 82 -10.44 11.74 -0.58
N GLN A 83 -11.04 11.98 -1.75
CA GLN A 83 -12.33 11.40 -2.15
C GLN A 83 -12.14 10.59 -3.43
N PRO A 84 -12.62 9.34 -3.50
CA PRO A 84 -12.63 8.60 -4.74
C PRO A 84 -13.46 9.37 -5.77
N ALA A 85 -12.95 9.52 -6.99
CA ALA A 85 -13.73 10.10 -8.08
C ALA A 85 -15.02 9.29 -8.25
N ARG A 86 -16.16 9.92 -7.96
CA ARG A 86 -17.47 9.31 -8.20
C ARG A 86 -17.63 9.18 -9.72
N ALA A 87 -17.80 7.94 -10.19
CA ALA A 87 -18.18 7.64 -11.57
C ALA A 87 -19.65 7.96 -11.82
#